data_AF-A0A538CJL4-F1
#
_entry.id   AF-A0A538CJL4-F1
#
_cell.length_a   1.000
_cell.length_b   1.000
_cell.length_c   1.000
_cell.angle_alpha   90.00
_cell.angle_beta   90.00
_cell.angle_gamma   90.00
#
_symmetry.space_group_name_H-M   'P 1'
#
loop_
_entity.id
_entity.type
_entity.pdbx_description
1 polymer ?
#
loop_
_entity_poly.entity_id
_entity_poly.type
_entity_poly.pdbx_seq_one_letter_code
_entity_poly.pdbx_strand_id
1 'polypeptide(L)'
;MRSRALVAGAVLAAALIGASLAARMPVGVALLAVACYAPVVAIDLELAIALWAPLVFLQGIPALNTASKAAGLLLAAVWLAGLLGGLRDPVVLRRHRRLVWAVGALVAWLSLSALWAQDRSLVLADVWHWWAVAALFLMVASSLRDTRAVKLVMLGMVIGAAASVVLGLANGDLGRSAVEGASDRLKSGAGDPNVLAAGLVSAGVLAAALMVPIRTALGRWALAVSIGLLCIGVVASESRGGALAALATAGASLVFFRRRRKQVSAVVLLATGAVVVALALFPSAWHRISSYDNGGNGRTEIWTVAWRMTQDHPLVGVGLNNFDTRAGDYVRRPGALKRV
;
A
#
# COMPACT_ATOMS: atom_id res chain seq x y z
N MET A 1 6.63 38.90 -24.48
CA MET A 1 6.07 37.71 -25.18
C MET A 1 5.89 36.50 -24.26
N ARG A 2 6.88 36.09 -23.45
CA ARG A 2 6.78 34.94 -22.53
C ARG A 2 5.64 35.02 -21.47
N SER A 3 5.36 36.20 -20.94
CA SER A 3 4.30 36.40 -19.93
C SER A 3 2.88 36.20 -20.47
N ARG A 4 2.59 36.67 -21.70
CA ARG A 4 1.27 36.50 -22.34
C ARG A 4 0.99 35.03 -22.69
N ALA A 5 1.99 34.28 -23.12
CA ALA A 5 1.86 32.84 -23.38
C ALA A 5 1.62 32.03 -22.09
N LEU A 6 2.30 32.39 -20.99
CA LEU A 6 2.06 31.79 -19.67
C LEU A 6 0.65 32.06 -19.16
N VAL A 7 0.16 33.30 -19.27
CA VAL A 7 -1.20 33.67 -18.85
C VAL A 7 -2.23 32.94 -19.71
N ALA A 8 -2.06 32.91 -21.04
CA ALA A 8 -2.95 32.17 -21.93
C ALA A 8 -2.98 30.66 -21.61
N GLY A 9 -1.81 30.07 -21.35
CA GLY A 9 -1.70 28.67 -20.92
C GLY A 9 -2.40 28.39 -19.58
N ALA A 10 -2.25 29.28 -18.61
CA ALA A 10 -2.93 29.16 -17.31
C ALA A 10 -4.46 29.27 -17.43
N VAL A 11 -4.97 30.18 -18.26
CA VAL A 11 -6.41 30.33 -18.53
C VAL A 11 -6.96 29.09 -19.24
N LEU A 12 -6.26 28.56 -20.24
CA LEU A 12 -6.65 27.32 -20.91
C LEU A 12 -6.65 26.12 -19.95
N ALA A 13 -5.64 26.00 -19.09
CA ALA A 13 -5.60 24.95 -18.08
C ALA A 13 -6.77 25.07 -17.09
N ALA A 14 -7.07 26.28 -16.61
CA ALA A 14 -8.21 26.52 -15.73
C ALA A 14 -9.55 26.18 -16.39
N ALA A 15 -9.73 26.54 -17.66
CA ALA A 15 -10.93 26.21 -18.44
C ALA A 15 -11.09 24.69 -18.64
N LEU A 16 -9.99 23.98 -18.95
CA LEU A 16 -9.98 22.53 -19.08
C LEU A 16 -10.30 21.82 -17.76
N ILE A 17 -9.74 22.29 -16.65
CA ILE A 17 -10.04 21.77 -15.31
C ILE A 17 -11.53 21.98 -14.98
N GLY A 18 -12.06 23.19 -15.21
CA GLY A 18 -13.46 23.52 -14.98
C GLY A 18 -14.42 22.65 -15.81
N ALA A 19 -14.15 22.51 -17.11
CA ALA A 19 -14.93 21.66 -18.01
C ALA A 19 -14.87 20.18 -17.59
N SER A 20 -13.69 19.70 -17.18
CA SER A 20 -13.50 18.32 -16.72
C SER A 20 -14.19 18.04 -15.39
N LEU A 21 -14.22 19.00 -14.46
CA LEU A 21 -14.98 18.90 -13.21
C LEU A 21 -16.47 18.77 -13.48
N ALA A 22 -17.00 19.54 -14.43
CA ALA A 22 -18.40 19.49 -14.84
C ALA A 22 -18.77 18.17 -15.56
N ALA A 23 -17.88 17.66 -16.42
CA ALA A 23 -18.15 16.45 -17.21
C ALA A 23 -17.93 15.16 -16.41
N ARG A 24 -16.79 15.06 -15.70
CA ARG A 24 -16.40 13.89 -14.92
C ARG A 24 -15.62 14.34 -13.68
N MET A 25 -16.33 14.53 -12.57
CA MET A 25 -15.76 15.01 -11.30
C MET A 25 -14.40 14.36 -10.93
N PRO A 26 -14.19 13.03 -11.01
CA PRO A 26 -12.89 12.44 -10.66
C PRO A 26 -11.73 12.91 -11.53
N VAL A 27 -11.99 13.15 -12.83
CA VAL A 27 -10.98 13.63 -13.79
C VAL A 27 -10.66 15.09 -13.51
N GLY A 28 -11.69 15.92 -13.31
CA GLY A 28 -11.50 17.32 -12.95
C GLY A 28 -10.72 17.51 -11.66
N VAL A 29 -11.03 16.73 -10.61
CA VAL A 29 -10.28 16.74 -9.34
C VAL A 29 -8.84 16.31 -9.55
N ALA A 30 -8.58 15.29 -10.37
CA ALA A 30 -7.23 14.86 -10.68
C ALA A 30 -6.42 15.95 -11.40
N LEU A 31 -7.01 16.62 -12.40
CA LEU A 31 -6.35 17.72 -13.10
C LEU A 31 -6.06 18.92 -12.18
N LEU A 32 -7.02 19.29 -11.32
CA LEU A 32 -6.82 20.33 -10.32
C LEU A 32 -5.71 19.97 -9.34
N ALA A 33 -5.73 18.73 -8.82
CA ALA A 33 -4.70 18.24 -7.92
C ALA A 33 -3.32 18.29 -8.57
N VAL A 34 -3.19 17.84 -9.83
CA VAL A 34 -1.93 17.93 -10.59
C VAL A 34 -1.50 19.38 -10.77
N ALA A 35 -2.40 20.29 -11.12
CA ALA A 35 -2.06 21.71 -11.31
C ALA A 35 -1.55 22.36 -10.01
N CYS A 36 -2.17 22.05 -8.86
CA CYS A 36 -1.73 22.53 -7.55
C CYS A 36 -0.44 21.85 -7.07
N TYR A 37 -0.24 20.58 -7.42
CA TYR A 37 0.87 19.76 -6.94
C TYR A 37 2.14 19.91 -7.78
N ALA A 38 2.02 20.21 -9.07
CA ALA A 38 3.15 20.35 -9.99
C ALA A 38 4.22 21.37 -9.55
N PRO A 39 3.87 22.56 -9.03
CA PRO A 39 4.86 23.48 -8.48
C PRO A 39 5.65 22.87 -7.32
N VAL A 40 4.99 22.12 -6.44
CA VAL A 40 5.64 21.45 -5.30
C VAL A 40 6.61 20.39 -5.80
N VAL A 41 6.21 19.55 -6.75
CA VAL A 41 7.07 18.53 -7.37
C VAL A 41 8.32 19.15 -8.01
N ALA A 42 8.17 20.30 -8.66
CA ALA A 42 9.27 20.99 -9.33
C ALA A 42 10.25 21.66 -8.34
N ILE A 43 9.76 22.16 -7.21
CA ILE A 43 10.57 22.89 -6.22
C ILE A 43 11.22 21.93 -5.21
N ASP A 44 10.45 21.00 -4.66
CA ASP A 44 10.87 20.10 -3.59
C ASP A 44 10.22 18.72 -3.75
N LEU A 45 10.96 17.80 -4.40
CA LEU A 45 10.47 16.44 -4.61
C LEU A 45 10.34 15.67 -3.28
N GLU A 46 11.17 15.96 -2.27
CA GLU A 46 11.10 15.25 -1.00
C GLU A 46 9.79 15.58 -0.27
N LEU A 47 9.44 16.86 -0.22
CA LEU A 47 8.15 17.32 0.29
C LEU A 47 6.99 16.78 -0.56
N ALA A 48 7.15 16.78 -1.89
CA ALA A 48 6.14 16.25 -2.78
C ALA A 48 5.85 14.76 -2.46
N ILE A 49 6.88 13.92 -2.35
CA ILE A 49 6.73 12.50 -1.98
C ILE A 49 6.03 12.36 -0.63
N ALA A 50 6.38 13.19 0.35
CA ALA A 50 5.74 13.18 1.67
C ALA A 50 4.25 13.54 1.63
N LEU A 51 3.85 14.48 0.77
CA LEU A 51 2.45 14.85 0.58
C LEU A 51 1.66 13.81 -0.22
N TRP A 52 2.33 13.06 -1.10
CA TRP A 52 1.70 12.00 -1.88
C TRP A 52 1.51 10.69 -1.09
N ALA A 53 2.45 10.34 -0.21
CA ALA A 53 2.43 9.10 0.56
C ALA A 53 1.12 8.81 1.33
N PRO A 54 0.45 9.78 1.99
CA PRO A 54 -0.85 9.55 2.62
C PRO A 54 -1.93 9.07 1.66
N LEU A 55 -1.91 9.52 0.40
CA LEU A 55 -2.94 9.21 -0.60
C LEU A 55 -2.97 7.73 -0.97
N VAL A 56 -1.89 6.98 -0.71
CA VAL A 56 -1.83 5.53 -0.91
C VAL A 56 -2.88 4.81 -0.05
N PHE A 57 -3.21 5.34 1.12
CA PHE A 57 -4.23 4.77 2.01
C PHE A 57 -5.67 5.18 1.64
N LEU A 58 -5.83 6.20 0.80
CA LEU A 58 -7.11 6.83 0.47
C LEU A 58 -7.61 6.50 -0.96
N GLN A 59 -7.07 5.44 -1.57
CA GLN A 59 -7.41 5.00 -2.93
C GLN A 59 -8.86 4.54 -3.12
N GLY A 60 -9.66 4.50 -2.05
CA GLY A 60 -11.06 4.09 -2.08
C GLY A 60 -12.00 5.18 -2.52
N ILE A 61 -11.56 6.42 -2.36
CA ILE A 61 -12.31 7.57 -2.84
C ILE A 61 -11.90 7.74 -4.30
N PRO A 62 -12.81 7.55 -5.29
CA PRO A 62 -12.43 7.50 -6.70
C PRO A 62 -11.67 8.74 -7.18
N ALA A 63 -12.04 9.92 -6.68
CA ALA A 63 -11.37 11.18 -6.98
C ALA A 63 -9.93 11.21 -6.43
N LEU A 64 -9.70 10.75 -5.18
CA LEU A 64 -8.37 10.70 -4.58
C LEU A 64 -7.50 9.61 -5.21
N ASN A 65 -8.08 8.49 -5.63
CA ASN A 65 -7.35 7.44 -6.36
C ASN A 65 -6.80 7.98 -7.69
N THR A 66 -7.66 8.64 -8.47
CA THR A 66 -7.28 9.22 -9.76
C THR A 66 -6.23 10.32 -9.56
N ALA A 67 -6.42 11.20 -8.57
CA ALA A 67 -5.44 12.23 -8.23
C ALA A 67 -4.09 11.64 -7.77
N SER A 68 -4.12 10.59 -6.95
CA SER A 68 -2.91 9.90 -6.45
C SER A 68 -2.13 9.25 -7.58
N LYS A 69 -2.80 8.60 -8.53
CA LYS A 69 -2.16 8.02 -9.73
C LYS A 69 -1.52 9.10 -10.60
N ALA A 70 -2.24 10.19 -10.86
CA ALA A 70 -1.74 11.30 -11.66
C ALA A 70 -0.53 11.99 -10.99
N ALA A 71 -0.60 12.23 -9.68
CA ALA A 71 0.51 12.76 -8.89
C ALA A 71 1.73 11.82 -8.88
N GLY A 72 1.51 10.50 -8.75
CA GLY A 72 2.57 9.50 -8.82
C GLY A 72 3.28 9.46 -10.18
N LEU A 73 2.52 9.57 -11.27
CA LEU A 73 3.09 9.68 -12.62
C LEU A 73 3.93 10.95 -12.79
N LEU A 74 3.45 12.08 -12.28
CA LEU A 74 4.19 13.34 -12.31
C LEU A 74 5.50 13.25 -11.51
N LEU A 75 5.46 12.66 -10.31
CA LEU A 75 6.65 12.42 -9.50
C LEU A 75 7.68 11.56 -10.25
N ALA A 76 7.23 10.45 -10.84
CA ALA A 76 8.10 9.55 -11.59
C ALA A 76 8.71 10.24 -12.83
N ALA A 77 7.93 11.04 -13.56
CA ALA A 77 8.40 11.78 -14.72
C ALA A 77 9.45 12.83 -14.35
N VAL A 78 9.22 13.62 -13.30
CA VAL A 78 10.18 14.65 -12.84
C VAL A 78 11.43 14.01 -12.25
N TRP A 79 11.29 12.90 -11.51
CA TRP A 79 12.42 12.13 -11.01
C TRP A 79 13.30 11.60 -12.16
N LEU A 80 12.67 11.00 -13.18
CA LEU A 80 13.38 10.46 -14.33
C LEU A 80 14.06 11.58 -15.15
N ALA A 81 13.37 12.68 -15.41
CA ALA A 81 13.93 13.84 -16.09
C ALA A 81 15.14 14.42 -15.32
N GLY A 82 15.06 14.48 -13.99
CA GLY A 82 16.17 14.92 -13.15
C GLY A 82 17.38 13.99 -13.19
N LEU A 83 17.16 12.67 -13.31
CA LEU A 83 18.24 11.69 -13.48
C LEU A 83 18.89 11.81 -14.87
N LEU A 84 18.08 11.87 -15.93
CA LEU A 84 18.57 11.96 -17.31
C LEU A 84 19.28 13.29 -17.58
N GLY A 85 18.80 14.38 -16.99
CA GLY A 85 19.39 15.71 -17.11
C GLY A 85 20.63 15.94 -16.24
N GLY A 86 21.12 14.93 -15.50
CA GLY A 86 22.27 15.07 -14.61
C GLY A 86 22.05 15.96 -13.39
N LEU A 87 20.82 16.48 -13.20
CA LEU A 87 20.43 17.33 -12.06
C LEU A 87 20.33 16.54 -10.75
N ARG A 88 20.30 15.21 -10.84
CA ARG A 88 20.23 14.30 -9.69
C ARG A 88 21.40 13.35 -9.68
N ASP A 89 22.15 13.39 -8.60
CA ASP A 89 23.27 12.50 -8.43
C ASP A 89 22.81 11.05 -8.14
N PRO A 90 23.15 10.07 -8.98
CA PRO A 90 22.81 8.67 -8.76
C PRO A 90 23.67 8.00 -7.67
N VAL A 91 24.44 8.72 -6.82
CA VAL A 91 25.27 8.12 -5.75
C VAL A 91 24.54 7.02 -4.99
N VAL A 92 23.29 7.25 -4.56
CA VAL A 92 22.53 6.26 -3.78
C VAL A 92 22.27 4.99 -4.60
N LEU A 93 21.88 5.14 -5.87
CA LEU A 93 21.66 4.02 -6.79
C LEU A 93 22.96 3.27 -7.09
N ARG A 94 24.07 3.99 -7.28
CA ARG A 94 25.41 3.41 -7.51
C ARG A 94 25.92 2.67 -6.26
N ARG A 95 25.72 3.27 -5.08
CA ARG A 95 26.07 2.67 -3.79
C ARG A 95 25.31 1.37 -3.55
N HIS A 96 24.03 1.34 -3.91
CA HIS A 96 23.18 0.17 -3.80
C HIS A 96 23.01 -0.58 -5.13
N ARG A 97 24.04 -0.61 -5.99
CA ARG A 97 23.98 -1.26 -7.31
C ARG A 97 23.43 -2.68 -7.29
N ARG A 98 23.77 -3.47 -6.26
CA ARG A 98 23.29 -4.85 -6.12
C ARG A 98 21.77 -4.93 -5.98
N LEU A 99 21.18 -4.00 -5.24
CA LEU A 99 19.73 -3.89 -5.09
C LEU A 99 19.08 -3.48 -6.40
N VAL A 100 19.65 -2.50 -7.11
CA VAL A 100 19.15 -2.08 -8.43
C VAL A 100 19.18 -3.23 -9.42
N TRP A 101 20.28 -4.01 -9.45
CA TRP A 101 20.38 -5.22 -10.27
C TRP A 101 19.37 -6.29 -9.87
N ALA A 102 19.13 -6.51 -8.58
CA ALA A 102 18.14 -7.48 -8.12
C ALA A 102 16.70 -7.08 -8.53
N VAL A 103 16.35 -5.80 -8.38
CA VAL A 103 15.06 -5.26 -8.84
C VAL A 103 14.93 -5.38 -10.35
N GLY A 104 15.98 -5.00 -11.10
CA GLY A 104 16.03 -5.13 -12.56
C GLY A 104 15.89 -6.57 -13.02
N ALA A 105 16.61 -7.50 -12.39
CA ALA A 105 16.53 -8.93 -12.67
C ALA A 105 15.12 -9.47 -12.39
N LEU A 106 14.47 -9.05 -11.30
CA LEU A 106 13.09 -9.44 -10.99
C LEU A 106 12.11 -8.97 -12.07
N VAL A 107 12.10 -7.68 -12.42
CA VAL A 107 11.16 -7.17 -13.44
C VAL A 107 11.46 -7.72 -14.83
N ALA A 108 12.74 -7.96 -15.15
CA ALA A 108 13.14 -8.64 -16.39
C ALA A 108 12.63 -10.07 -16.41
N TRP A 109 12.78 -10.82 -15.31
CA TRP A 109 12.26 -12.18 -15.17
C TRP A 109 10.74 -12.24 -15.34
N LEU A 110 10.00 -11.35 -14.67
CA LEU A 110 8.56 -11.23 -14.82
C LEU A 110 8.15 -10.91 -16.27
N SER A 111 8.92 -10.07 -16.96
CA SER A 111 8.68 -9.75 -18.37
C SER A 111 8.97 -10.92 -19.30
N LEU A 112 10.09 -11.62 -19.09
CA LEU A 112 10.48 -12.80 -19.84
C LEU A 112 9.47 -13.94 -19.66
N SER A 113 8.73 -13.96 -18.56
CA SER A 113 7.71 -14.96 -18.29
C SER A 113 6.60 -15.03 -19.34
N ALA A 114 6.42 -13.98 -20.14
CA ALA A 114 5.56 -14.00 -21.32
C ALA A 114 5.97 -15.04 -22.38
N LEU A 115 7.23 -15.47 -22.41
CA LEU A 115 7.73 -16.44 -23.38
C LEU A 115 7.19 -17.85 -23.12
N TRP A 116 6.96 -18.21 -21.85
CA TRP A 116 6.51 -19.55 -21.44
C TRP A 116 5.12 -19.57 -20.78
N ALA A 117 4.50 -18.42 -20.55
CA ALA A 117 3.13 -18.32 -20.05
C ALA A 117 2.11 -18.98 -21.01
N GLN A 118 1.07 -19.61 -20.44
CA GLN A 118 -0.04 -20.15 -21.22
C GLN A 118 -0.86 -19.04 -21.87
N ASP A 119 -1.19 -18.01 -21.08
CA ASP A 119 -1.83 -16.79 -21.54
C ASP A 119 -0.87 -15.61 -21.42
N ARG A 120 -0.33 -15.19 -22.56
CA ARG A 120 0.58 -14.06 -22.67
C ARG A 120 -0.12 -12.72 -22.42
N SER A 121 -1.41 -12.64 -22.69
CA SER A 121 -2.17 -11.40 -22.52
C SER A 121 -2.26 -11.00 -21.05
N LEU A 122 -2.39 -11.99 -20.15
CA LEU A 122 -2.39 -11.78 -18.69
C LEU A 122 -1.04 -11.26 -18.18
N VAL A 123 0.07 -11.74 -18.76
CA VAL A 123 1.42 -11.23 -18.43
C VAL A 123 1.54 -9.77 -18.85
N LEU A 124 1.20 -9.44 -20.11
CA LEU A 124 1.33 -8.08 -20.64
C LEU A 124 0.40 -7.09 -19.94
N ALA A 125 -0.78 -7.54 -19.53
CA ALA A 125 -1.74 -6.74 -18.78
C ALA A 125 -1.24 -6.38 -17.36
N ASP A 126 -0.35 -7.18 -16.76
CA ASP A 126 0.09 -7.00 -15.38
C ASP A 126 1.55 -6.56 -15.22
N VAL A 127 2.43 -6.87 -16.17
CA VAL A 127 3.88 -6.60 -16.08
C VAL A 127 4.19 -5.10 -15.89
N TRP A 128 3.37 -4.22 -16.45
CA TRP A 128 3.55 -2.78 -16.30
C TRP A 128 3.39 -2.31 -14.84
N HIS A 129 2.52 -2.96 -14.04
CA HIS A 129 2.38 -2.65 -12.61
C HIS A 129 3.69 -2.90 -11.87
N TRP A 130 4.38 -4.00 -12.19
CA TRP A 130 5.67 -4.35 -11.59
C TRP A 130 6.77 -3.37 -11.95
N TRP A 131 6.82 -2.92 -13.21
CA TRP A 131 7.70 -1.82 -13.62
C TRP A 131 7.39 -0.52 -12.88
N ALA A 132 6.11 -0.18 -12.72
CA ALA A 132 5.69 1.00 -11.98
C ALA A 132 6.08 0.93 -10.49
N VAL A 133 5.90 -0.23 -9.84
CA VAL A 133 6.33 -0.45 -8.44
C VAL A 133 7.85 -0.40 -8.31
N ALA A 134 8.60 -0.98 -9.25
CA ALA A 134 10.05 -0.90 -9.26
C ALA A 134 10.55 0.54 -9.42
N ALA A 135 9.96 1.30 -10.35
CA ALA A 135 10.26 2.72 -10.54
C ALA A 135 9.93 3.53 -9.29
N LEU A 136 8.77 3.31 -8.67
CA LEU A 136 8.37 3.94 -7.42
C LEU A 136 9.36 3.64 -6.30
N PHE A 137 9.77 2.39 -6.15
CA PHE A 137 10.74 1.97 -5.15
C PHE A 137 12.08 2.68 -5.33
N LEU A 138 12.64 2.67 -6.55
CA LEU A 138 13.90 3.35 -6.86
C LEU A 138 13.80 4.87 -6.71
N MET A 139 12.65 5.45 -7.07
CA MET A 139 12.36 6.87 -6.88
C MET A 139 12.43 7.25 -5.41
N VAL A 140 11.68 6.55 -4.55
CA VAL A 140 11.67 6.84 -3.11
C VAL A 140 13.06 6.61 -2.50
N ALA A 141 13.70 5.49 -2.82
CA ALA A 141 15.02 5.12 -2.28
C ALA A 141 16.14 6.10 -2.68
N SER A 142 16.06 6.71 -3.86
CA SER A 142 17.09 7.66 -4.34
C SER A 142 16.77 9.13 -4.06
N SER A 143 15.50 9.45 -3.78
CA SER A 143 15.06 10.84 -3.58
C SER A 143 15.11 11.29 -2.13
N LEU A 144 14.90 10.41 -1.15
CA LEU A 144 14.90 10.79 0.27
C LEU A 144 16.32 10.80 0.82
N ARG A 145 16.96 11.97 0.87
CA ARG A 145 18.35 12.12 1.34
C ARG A 145 18.42 12.54 2.80
N ASP A 146 17.44 13.34 3.24
CA ASP A 146 17.45 13.93 4.57
C ASP A 146 16.60 13.18 5.59
N THR A 147 17.06 13.20 6.84
CA THR A 147 16.30 12.65 7.98
C THR A 147 14.96 13.36 8.14
N ARG A 148 14.88 14.64 7.76
CA ARG A 148 13.62 15.40 7.78
C ARG A 148 12.62 14.83 6.78
N ALA A 149 13.03 14.58 5.54
CA ALA A 149 12.17 14.03 4.50
C ALA A 149 11.64 12.64 4.86
N VAL A 150 12.52 11.76 5.35
CA VAL A 150 12.11 10.43 5.83
C VAL A 150 11.05 10.54 6.93
N LYS A 151 11.23 11.43 7.92
CA LYS A 151 10.24 11.65 8.98
C LYS A 151 8.90 12.17 8.43
N LEU A 152 8.92 13.07 7.44
CA LEU A 152 7.71 13.60 6.82
C LEU A 152 6.95 12.52 6.05
N VAL A 153 7.65 11.67 5.29
CA VAL A 153 7.03 10.54 4.59
C VAL A 153 6.42 9.54 5.58
N MET A 154 7.15 9.19 6.64
CA MET A 154 6.63 8.32 7.70
C MET A 154 5.38 8.92 8.35
N LEU A 155 5.42 10.22 8.67
CA LEU A 155 4.27 10.91 9.27
C LEU A 155 3.08 10.93 8.30
N GLY A 156 3.33 11.18 7.01
CA GLY A 156 2.31 11.15 5.97
C GLY A 156 1.66 9.78 5.85
N MET A 157 2.43 8.69 5.89
CA MET A 157 1.89 7.33 5.92
C MET A 157 1.03 7.07 7.16
N VAL A 158 1.46 7.52 8.33
CA VAL A 158 0.67 7.39 9.58
C VAL A 158 -0.63 8.18 9.50
N ILE A 159 -0.59 9.42 9.00
CA ILE A 159 -1.78 10.26 8.82
C ILE A 159 -2.73 9.64 7.80
N GLY A 160 -2.22 9.18 6.66
CA GLY A 160 -3.03 8.53 5.63
C GLY A 160 -3.70 7.26 6.15
N ALA A 161 -2.96 6.42 6.88
CA ALA A 161 -3.49 5.22 7.51
C ALA A 161 -4.56 5.55 8.56
N ALA A 162 -4.31 6.51 9.46
CA ALA A 162 -5.29 6.96 10.44
C ALA A 162 -6.56 7.53 9.77
N ALA A 163 -6.39 8.37 8.74
CA ALA A 163 -7.50 8.92 7.97
C ALA A 163 -8.31 7.81 7.29
N SER A 164 -7.66 6.77 6.75
CA SER A 164 -8.37 5.63 6.15
C SER A 164 -9.23 4.87 7.16
N VAL A 165 -8.78 4.73 8.41
CA VAL A 165 -9.58 4.11 9.48
C VAL A 165 -10.75 4.99 9.85
N VAL A 166 -10.53 6.30 10.08
CA VAL A 166 -11.61 7.24 10.44
C VAL A 166 -12.67 7.29 9.34
N LEU A 167 -12.26 7.40 8.08
CA LEU A 167 -13.19 7.43 6.94
C LEU A 167 -13.91 6.10 6.77
N GLY A 168 -13.23 4.98 6.97
CA GLY A 168 -13.86 3.66 6.91
C GLY A 168 -14.87 3.42 8.03
N LEU A 169 -14.58 3.90 9.25
CA LEU A 169 -15.52 3.83 10.38
C LEU A 169 -16.70 4.81 10.22
N ALA A 170 -16.45 6.04 9.76
CA ALA A 170 -17.47 7.08 9.64
C ALA A 170 -18.48 6.81 8.52
N ASN A 171 -18.03 6.25 7.40
CA ASN A 171 -18.93 5.98 6.28
C ASN A 171 -19.66 4.63 6.41
N GLY A 172 -19.34 3.82 7.43
CA GLY A 172 -19.84 2.44 7.60
C GLY A 172 -19.45 1.49 6.47
N ASP A 173 -18.85 2.01 5.40
CA ASP A 173 -18.51 1.32 4.18
C ASP A 173 -17.71 2.29 3.29
N LEU A 174 -16.49 1.91 2.88
CA LEU A 174 -15.89 2.51 1.67
C LEU A 174 -16.36 1.79 0.39
N GLY A 175 -17.38 0.94 0.51
CA GLY A 175 -18.10 0.39 -0.62
C GLY A 175 -19.30 -0.42 -0.18
N ARG A 176 -20.45 0.25 0.04
CA ARG A 176 -21.78 -0.37 0.07
C ARG A 176 -22.00 -1.12 -1.23
N SER A 177 -21.46 -2.33 -1.28
CA SER A 177 -21.87 -3.34 -2.23
C SER A 177 -23.17 -3.85 -1.66
N ALA A 178 -24.27 -3.35 -2.21
CA ALA A 178 -25.62 -3.88 -2.04
C ALA A 178 -25.72 -5.28 -2.69
N VAL A 179 -24.89 -6.21 -2.22
CA VAL A 179 -24.89 -7.62 -2.57
C VAL A 179 -25.02 -8.36 -1.24
N GLU A 180 -26.21 -8.91 -1.00
CA GLU A 180 -26.48 -9.81 0.11
C GLU A 180 -25.41 -10.92 0.13
N GLY A 181 -24.61 -10.97 1.19
CA GLY A 181 -23.50 -11.92 1.36
C GLY A 181 -22.10 -11.31 1.41
N ALA A 182 -21.92 -10.01 1.14
CA ALA A 182 -20.62 -9.34 1.31
C ALA A 182 -20.35 -9.03 2.79
N SER A 183 -19.26 -9.58 3.35
CA SER A 183 -18.90 -9.40 4.77
C SER A 183 -18.75 -7.91 5.16
N ASP A 184 -19.38 -7.53 6.29
CA ASP A 184 -19.46 -6.20 6.92
C ASP A 184 -18.13 -5.72 7.55
N ARG A 185 -17.02 -5.96 6.85
CA ARG A 185 -15.65 -5.79 7.34
C ARG A 185 -15.07 -4.48 6.88
N LEU A 186 -14.26 -3.84 7.73
CA LEU A 186 -13.51 -2.66 7.34
C LEU A 186 -12.54 -3.01 6.20
N LYS A 187 -12.74 -2.36 5.06
CA LYS A 187 -11.94 -2.54 3.85
C LYS A 187 -11.12 -1.29 3.60
N SER A 188 -9.93 -1.50 3.04
CA SER A 188 -9.21 -0.39 2.41
C SER A 188 -10.00 0.08 1.20
N GLY A 189 -9.62 1.23 0.67
CA GLY A 189 -10.15 1.69 -0.59
C GLY A 189 -9.99 0.76 -1.79
N ALA A 190 -9.05 -0.19 -1.72
CA ALA A 190 -8.89 -1.25 -2.72
C ALA A 190 -9.85 -2.44 -2.49
N GLY A 191 -10.73 -2.39 -1.49
CA GLY A 191 -11.75 -3.41 -1.22
C GLY A 191 -11.30 -4.63 -0.42
N ASP A 192 -10.00 -4.77 -0.11
CA ASP A 192 -9.48 -5.91 0.66
C ASP A 192 -9.15 -5.53 2.12
N PRO A 193 -9.79 -6.20 3.12
CA PRO A 193 -9.46 -6.02 4.54
C PRO A 193 -8.03 -6.48 4.91
N ASN A 194 -7.46 -7.46 4.22
CA ASN A 194 -6.12 -7.97 4.50
C ASN A 194 -5.04 -6.95 4.08
N VAL A 195 -5.22 -6.33 2.91
CA VAL A 195 -4.35 -5.25 2.42
C VAL A 195 -4.42 -4.05 3.36
N LEU A 196 -5.63 -3.69 3.83
CA LEU A 196 -5.79 -2.66 4.85
C LEU A 196 -4.97 -3.01 6.10
N ALA A 197 -5.19 -4.18 6.69
CA ALA A 197 -4.53 -4.58 7.91
C ALA A 197 -3.00 -4.60 7.79
N ALA A 198 -2.46 -5.08 6.65
CA ALA A 198 -1.02 -5.04 6.38
C ALA A 198 -0.47 -3.60 6.36
N GLY A 199 -1.22 -2.67 5.74
CA GLY A 199 -0.89 -1.24 5.72
C GLY A 199 -0.94 -0.61 7.12
N LEU A 200 -1.98 -0.91 7.91
CA LEU A 200 -2.17 -0.36 9.26
C LEU A 200 -1.10 -0.86 10.24
N VAL A 201 -0.74 -2.15 10.19
CA VAL A 201 0.36 -2.70 11.01
C VAL A 201 1.68 -2.01 10.67
N SER A 202 1.96 -1.85 9.37
CA SER A 202 3.17 -1.15 8.91
C SER A 202 3.19 0.30 9.37
N ALA A 203 2.07 1.03 9.24
CA ALA A 203 1.94 2.40 9.73
C ALA A 203 2.10 2.48 11.26
N GLY A 204 1.62 1.49 12.01
CA GLY A 204 1.82 1.38 13.46
C GLY A 204 3.29 1.30 13.85
N VAL A 205 4.09 0.52 13.11
CA VAL A 205 5.55 0.46 13.29
C VAL A 205 6.20 1.81 13.01
N LEU A 206 5.79 2.51 11.94
CA LEU A 206 6.30 3.85 11.63
C LEU A 206 5.93 4.86 12.72
N ALA A 207 4.71 4.83 13.23
CA ALA A 207 4.26 5.68 14.33
C ALA A 207 5.08 5.43 15.61
N ALA A 208 5.32 4.17 15.96
CA ALA A 208 6.16 3.80 17.10
C ALA A 208 7.62 4.27 16.92
N ALA A 209 8.17 4.14 15.71
CA ALA A 209 9.52 4.62 15.40
C ALA A 209 9.62 6.16 15.50
N LEU A 210 8.58 6.90 15.07
CA LEU A 210 8.51 8.35 15.16
C LEU A 210 8.44 8.90 16.60
N MET A 211 8.02 8.08 17.58
CA MET A 211 8.05 8.47 19.00
C MET A 211 9.48 8.68 19.54
N VAL A 212 10.52 8.29 18.81
CA VAL A 212 11.92 8.48 19.20
C VAL A 212 12.40 9.92 18.92
N PRO A 213 12.34 10.40 17.66
CA PRO A 213 12.75 11.76 17.35
C PRO A 213 11.74 12.82 17.82
N ILE A 214 10.45 12.49 17.95
CA ILE A 214 9.44 13.45 18.39
C ILE A 214 9.43 13.55 19.92
N ARG A 215 9.80 14.74 20.42
CA ARG A 215 9.93 15.03 21.85
C ARG A 215 8.81 15.90 22.42
N THR A 216 8.03 16.57 21.57
CA THR A 216 6.90 17.40 22.01
C THR A 216 5.78 16.53 22.58
N ALA A 217 5.19 16.94 23.72
CA ALA A 217 4.12 16.20 24.37
C ALA A 217 2.92 15.97 23.42
N LEU A 218 2.50 17.03 22.72
CA LEU A 218 1.41 16.96 21.73
C LEU A 218 1.73 15.96 20.61
N GLY A 219 2.94 15.98 20.06
CA GLY A 219 3.34 15.05 18.99
C GLY A 219 3.37 13.60 19.46
N ARG A 220 3.84 13.35 20.69
CA ARG A 220 3.82 12.00 21.29
C ARG A 220 2.41 11.51 21.54
N TRP A 221 1.53 12.38 22.04
CA TRP A 221 0.11 12.09 22.23
C TRP A 221 -0.58 11.80 20.90
N ALA A 222 -0.36 12.62 19.87
CA ALA A 222 -0.91 12.39 18.54
C ALA A 222 -0.49 11.03 17.95
N LEU A 223 0.78 10.64 18.12
CA LEU A 223 1.27 9.32 17.70
C LEU A 223 0.65 8.18 18.52
N ALA A 224 0.49 8.36 19.84
CA ALA A 224 -0.14 7.36 20.71
C ALA A 224 -1.61 7.14 20.33
N VAL A 225 -2.35 8.22 20.10
CA VAL A 225 -3.74 8.17 19.59
C VAL A 225 -3.79 7.51 18.22
N SER A 226 -2.85 7.84 17.34
CA SER A 226 -2.76 7.20 16.02
C SER A 226 -2.54 5.70 16.13
N ILE A 227 -1.62 5.22 16.99
CA ILE A 227 -1.40 3.78 17.22
C ILE A 227 -2.68 3.12 17.73
N GLY A 228 -3.38 3.73 18.68
CA GLY A 228 -4.66 3.21 19.18
C GLY A 228 -5.70 3.08 18.07
N LEU A 229 -5.87 4.12 17.27
CA LEU A 229 -6.77 4.13 16.11
C LEU A 229 -6.40 3.09 15.06
N LEU A 230 -5.11 2.92 14.75
CA LEU A 230 -4.63 1.89 13.82
C LEU A 230 -4.92 0.49 14.35
N CYS A 231 -4.76 0.24 15.66
CA CYS A 231 -5.12 -1.04 16.29
C CYS A 231 -6.62 -1.31 16.18
N ILE A 232 -7.45 -0.30 16.41
CA ILE A 232 -8.91 -0.39 16.21
C ILE A 232 -9.22 -0.77 14.75
N GLY A 233 -8.58 -0.11 13.78
CA GLY A 233 -8.75 -0.43 12.36
C GLY A 233 -8.32 -1.86 11.99
N VAL A 234 -7.24 -2.38 12.60
CA VAL A 234 -6.82 -3.78 12.39
C VAL A 234 -7.89 -4.75 12.91
N VAL A 235 -8.46 -4.50 14.09
CA VAL A 235 -9.53 -5.34 14.64
C VAL A 235 -10.80 -5.25 13.79
N ALA A 236 -11.21 -4.04 13.40
CA ALA A 236 -12.37 -3.81 12.54
C ALA A 236 -12.23 -4.41 11.13
N SER A 237 -10.99 -4.65 10.65
CA SER A 237 -10.75 -5.38 9.40
C SER A 237 -11.10 -6.86 9.50
N GLU A 238 -11.24 -7.40 10.71
CA GLU A 238 -11.42 -8.83 11.03
C GLU A 238 -10.42 -9.76 10.29
N SER A 239 -9.20 -9.25 10.05
CA SER A 239 -8.14 -9.96 9.35
C SER A 239 -7.28 -10.77 10.32
N ARG A 240 -7.39 -12.11 10.29
CA ARG A 240 -6.54 -13.01 11.07
C ARG A 240 -5.05 -12.82 10.75
N GLY A 241 -4.73 -12.64 9.46
CA GLY A 241 -3.35 -12.36 9.02
C GLY A 241 -2.83 -11.03 9.58
N GLY A 242 -3.68 -10.00 9.64
CA GLY A 242 -3.37 -8.72 10.28
C GLY A 242 -3.11 -8.86 11.77
N ALA A 243 -3.95 -9.61 12.49
CA ALA A 243 -3.77 -9.87 13.92
C ALA A 243 -2.48 -10.64 14.22
N LEU A 244 -2.19 -11.70 13.45
CA LEU A 244 -0.94 -12.46 13.55
C LEU A 244 0.27 -11.58 13.23
N ALA A 245 0.20 -10.75 12.19
CA ALA A 245 1.27 -9.81 11.86
C ALA A 245 1.51 -8.79 12.98
N ALA A 246 0.45 -8.26 13.61
CA ALA A 246 0.57 -7.35 14.74
C ALA A 246 1.23 -8.02 15.96
N LEU A 247 0.82 -9.25 16.30
CA LEU A 247 1.42 -10.05 17.38
C LEU A 247 2.89 -10.37 17.10
N ALA A 248 3.21 -10.84 15.91
CA ALA A 248 4.57 -11.12 15.48
C ALA A 248 5.44 -9.85 15.53
N THR A 249 4.89 -8.71 15.11
CA THR A 249 5.57 -7.41 15.17
C THR A 249 5.84 -6.97 16.60
N ALA A 250 4.88 -7.11 17.51
CA ALA A 250 5.05 -6.80 18.93
C ALA A 250 6.15 -7.68 19.56
N GLY A 251 6.09 -9.00 19.33
CA GLY A 251 7.09 -9.95 19.81
C GLY A 251 8.48 -9.67 19.25
N ALA A 252 8.60 -9.52 17.93
CA ALA A 252 9.86 -9.18 17.27
C ALA A 252 10.42 -7.85 17.81
N SER A 253 9.58 -6.85 18.05
CA SER A 253 10.02 -5.56 18.57
C SER A 253 10.64 -5.69 19.98
N LEU A 254 10.08 -6.52 20.85
CA LEU A 254 10.62 -6.78 22.19
C LEU A 254 11.95 -7.56 22.17
N VAL A 255 12.14 -8.40 21.14
CA VAL A 255 13.37 -9.17 20.93
C VAL A 255 14.48 -8.31 20.34
N PHE A 256 14.21 -7.59 19.25
CA PHE A 256 15.24 -6.86 18.49
C PHE A 256 15.61 -5.50 19.12
N PHE A 257 14.67 -4.80 19.78
CA PHE A 257 14.95 -3.49 20.37
C PHE A 257 15.27 -3.57 21.88
N ARG A 258 16.20 -4.45 22.27
CA ARG A 258 16.53 -4.73 23.69
C ARG A 258 16.86 -3.48 24.50
N ARG A 259 17.64 -2.55 23.93
CA ARG A 259 18.05 -1.28 24.57
C ARG A 259 16.89 -0.31 24.83
N ARG A 260 15.73 -0.53 24.18
CA ARG A 260 14.54 0.32 24.29
C ARG A 260 13.32 -0.45 24.77
N ARG A 261 13.52 -1.61 25.43
CA ARG A 261 12.43 -2.48 25.91
C ARG A 261 11.35 -1.75 26.68
N LYS A 262 11.69 -0.84 27.59
CA LYS A 262 10.68 -0.06 28.34
C LYS A 262 9.74 0.73 27.41
N GLN A 263 10.29 1.38 26.38
CA GLN A 263 9.51 2.15 25.41
C GLN A 263 8.66 1.23 24.53
N VAL A 264 9.24 0.13 24.05
CA VAL A 264 8.52 -0.87 23.25
C VAL A 264 7.40 -1.50 24.07
N SER A 265 7.66 -1.89 25.31
CA SER A 265 6.65 -2.44 26.22
C SER A 265 5.51 -1.46 26.48
N ALA A 266 5.79 -0.16 26.62
CA ALA A 266 4.74 0.85 26.75
C ALA A 266 3.87 0.96 25.48
N VAL A 267 4.49 0.92 24.29
CA VAL A 267 3.74 0.93 23.02
C VAL A 267 2.92 -0.35 22.86
N VAL A 268 3.49 -1.52 23.19
CA VAL A 268 2.77 -2.80 23.15
C VAL A 268 1.61 -2.80 24.14
N LEU A 269 1.80 -2.30 25.36
CA LEU A 269 0.72 -2.19 26.34
C LEU A 269 -0.40 -1.27 25.86
N LEU A 270 -0.06 -0.13 25.26
CA LEU A 270 -1.03 0.78 24.65
C LEU A 270 -1.79 0.11 23.50
N ALA A 271 -1.08 -0.61 22.63
CA ALA A 271 -1.68 -1.35 21.52
C ALA A 271 -2.63 -2.44 22.04
N THR A 272 -2.23 -3.20 23.05
CA THR A 272 -3.07 -4.22 23.70
C THR A 272 -4.33 -3.59 24.29
N GLY A 273 -4.20 -2.48 25.01
CA GLY A 273 -5.36 -1.75 25.53
C GLY A 273 -6.33 -1.30 24.44
N ALA A 274 -5.80 -0.77 23.33
CA ALA A 274 -6.61 -0.39 22.17
C ALA A 274 -7.30 -1.58 21.51
N VAL A 275 -6.63 -2.74 21.43
CA VAL A 275 -7.23 -3.98 20.93
C VAL A 275 -8.36 -4.46 21.83
N VAL A 276 -8.21 -4.41 23.15
CA VAL A 276 -9.26 -4.77 24.11
C VAL A 276 -10.50 -3.90 23.91
N VAL A 277 -10.31 -2.57 23.82
CA VAL A 277 -11.40 -1.64 23.53
C VAL A 277 -12.04 -1.95 22.18
N ALA A 278 -11.24 -2.20 21.15
CA ALA A 278 -11.74 -2.52 19.82
C ALA A 278 -12.57 -3.82 19.80
N LEU A 279 -12.14 -4.87 20.50
CA LEU A 279 -12.90 -6.12 20.59
C LEU A 279 -14.23 -5.95 21.33
N ALA A 280 -14.30 -5.03 22.30
CA ALA A 280 -15.57 -4.67 22.94
C ALA A 280 -16.50 -3.90 21.99
N LEU A 281 -15.95 -3.06 21.10
CA LEU A 281 -16.71 -2.32 20.10
C LEU A 281 -17.16 -3.17 18.90
N PHE A 282 -16.39 -4.21 18.57
CA PHE A 282 -16.63 -5.09 17.41
C PHE A 282 -16.70 -6.58 17.83
N PRO A 283 -17.82 -7.03 18.44
CA PRO A 283 -17.96 -8.43 18.90
C PRO A 283 -17.84 -9.48 17.77
N SER A 284 -18.25 -9.13 16.54
CA SER A 284 -18.12 -9.98 15.36
C SER A 284 -16.65 -10.30 15.03
N ALA A 285 -15.75 -9.35 15.26
CA ALA A 285 -14.32 -9.52 15.04
C ALA A 285 -13.75 -10.63 15.95
N TRP A 286 -14.21 -10.70 17.20
CA TRP A 286 -13.82 -11.77 18.11
C TRP A 286 -14.25 -13.14 17.59
N HIS A 287 -15.53 -13.27 17.22
CA HIS A 287 -16.06 -14.54 16.68
C HIS A 287 -15.27 -14.97 15.43
N ARG A 288 -14.97 -14.05 14.52
CA ARG A 288 -14.26 -14.37 13.28
C ARG A 288 -12.77 -14.63 13.45
N ILE A 289 -12.12 -14.03 14.44
CA ILE A 289 -10.71 -14.30 14.74
C ILE A 289 -10.56 -15.63 15.50
N SER A 290 -11.52 -15.94 16.38
CA SER A 290 -11.50 -17.15 17.22
C SER A 290 -12.13 -18.39 16.59
N SER A 291 -13.03 -18.24 15.61
CA SER A 291 -13.67 -19.39 14.96
C SER A 291 -12.70 -20.16 14.06
N TYR A 292 -12.50 -21.44 14.32
CA TYR A 292 -11.79 -22.35 13.42
C TYR A 292 -12.82 -23.17 12.67
N ASP A 293 -13.26 -22.70 11.50
CA ASP A 293 -14.00 -23.58 10.60
C ASP A 293 -13.04 -24.65 10.06
N ASN A 294 -13.33 -25.91 10.38
CA ASN A 294 -12.56 -27.09 9.99
C ASN A 294 -12.42 -27.29 8.46
N GLY A 295 -13.13 -26.49 7.65
CA GLY A 295 -13.09 -26.55 6.19
C GLY A 295 -12.01 -25.69 5.51
N GLY A 296 -11.31 -24.82 6.23
CA GLY A 296 -10.42 -23.82 5.61
C GLY A 296 -11.23 -22.80 4.77
N ASN A 297 -10.77 -21.56 4.68
CA ASN A 297 -11.42 -20.53 3.84
C ASN A 297 -11.05 -20.68 2.34
N GLY A 298 -10.82 -21.90 1.87
CA GLY A 298 -10.27 -22.21 0.55
C GLY A 298 -8.76 -21.93 0.40
N ARG A 299 -8.12 -21.27 1.38
CA ARG A 299 -6.69 -20.91 1.27
C ARG A 299 -5.81 -22.15 1.31
N THR A 300 -6.07 -23.12 2.19
CA THR A 300 -5.26 -24.34 2.28
C THR A 300 -5.21 -25.07 0.95
N GLU A 301 -6.33 -25.10 0.23
CA GLU A 301 -6.49 -25.67 -1.09
C GLU A 301 -5.69 -24.86 -2.12
N ILE A 302 -5.82 -23.52 -2.12
CA ILE A 302 -5.03 -22.63 -2.99
C ILE A 302 -3.53 -22.81 -2.76
N TRP A 303 -3.07 -22.84 -1.50
CA TRP A 303 -1.66 -23.08 -1.15
C TRP A 303 -1.19 -24.47 -1.62
N THR A 304 -2.06 -25.48 -1.49
CA THR A 304 -1.75 -26.83 -1.96
C THR A 304 -1.60 -26.87 -3.48
N VAL A 305 -2.49 -26.18 -4.21
CA VAL A 305 -2.41 -26.05 -5.67
C VAL A 305 -1.17 -25.27 -6.09
N ALA A 306 -0.90 -24.13 -5.46
CA ALA A 306 0.29 -23.32 -5.72
C ALA A 306 1.59 -24.08 -5.44
N TRP A 307 1.62 -24.89 -4.39
CA TRP A 307 2.77 -25.74 -4.08
C TRP A 307 3.00 -26.79 -5.16
N ARG A 308 1.95 -27.53 -5.58
CA ARG A 308 2.07 -28.51 -6.67
C ARG A 308 2.54 -27.86 -7.97
N MET A 309 2.00 -26.69 -8.31
CA MET A 309 2.41 -25.93 -9.49
C MET A 309 3.89 -25.48 -9.40
N THR A 310 4.36 -25.14 -8.20
CA THR A 310 5.78 -24.81 -7.96
C THR A 310 6.67 -26.06 -8.09
N GLN A 311 6.20 -27.23 -7.67
CA GLN A 311 6.93 -28.49 -7.84
C GLN A 311 7.05 -28.90 -9.31
N ASP A 312 6.01 -28.64 -10.11
CA ASP A 312 5.99 -28.96 -11.54
C ASP A 312 6.80 -27.94 -12.37
N HIS A 313 6.87 -26.68 -11.93
CA HIS A 313 7.60 -25.60 -12.61
C HIS A 313 8.56 -24.83 -11.68
N PRO A 314 9.58 -25.47 -11.08
CA PRO A 314 10.37 -24.90 -9.97
C PRO A 314 11.29 -23.76 -10.38
N LEU A 315 11.79 -23.77 -11.63
CA LEU A 315 12.73 -22.76 -12.12
C LEU A 315 12.04 -21.60 -12.79
N VAL A 316 11.11 -21.88 -13.71
CA VAL A 316 10.47 -20.88 -14.58
C VAL A 316 9.10 -20.42 -14.08
N GLY A 317 8.43 -21.21 -13.23
CA GLY A 317 7.03 -21.00 -12.90
C GLY A 317 6.12 -21.10 -14.14
N VAL A 318 4.87 -20.63 -14.00
CA VAL A 318 3.85 -20.72 -15.06
C VAL A 318 3.60 -19.43 -15.84
N GLY A 319 4.41 -18.39 -15.59
CA GLY A 319 4.19 -17.05 -16.12
C GLY A 319 3.49 -16.12 -15.11
N LEU A 320 3.78 -14.83 -15.18
CA LEU A 320 3.10 -13.82 -14.36
C LEU A 320 1.58 -13.90 -14.58
N ASN A 321 0.81 -13.82 -13.49
CA ASN A 321 -0.65 -13.77 -13.52
C ASN A 321 -1.35 -14.98 -14.21
N ASN A 322 -0.64 -16.11 -14.36
CA ASN A 322 -1.18 -17.34 -14.98
C ASN A 322 -1.62 -18.41 -13.96
N PHE A 323 -1.57 -18.10 -12.67
CA PHE A 323 -1.97 -19.05 -11.61
C PHE A 323 -3.41 -19.50 -11.81
N ASP A 324 -4.36 -18.58 -11.97
CA ASP A 324 -5.79 -18.92 -12.09
C ASP A 324 -6.10 -19.74 -13.36
N THR A 325 -5.39 -19.45 -14.47
CA THR A 325 -5.51 -20.19 -15.73
C THR A 325 -5.08 -21.65 -15.56
N ARG A 326 -4.01 -21.89 -14.78
CA ARG A 326 -3.42 -23.21 -14.58
C ARG A 326 -3.99 -23.95 -13.37
N ALA A 327 -4.58 -23.24 -12.40
CA ALA A 327 -4.98 -23.83 -11.12
C ALA A 327 -5.88 -25.04 -11.30
N GLY A 328 -6.79 -25.02 -12.28
CA GLY A 328 -7.70 -26.12 -12.60
C GLY A 328 -7.00 -27.46 -12.85
N ASP A 329 -5.82 -27.45 -13.46
CA ASP A 329 -5.01 -28.64 -13.76
C ASP A 329 -4.55 -29.36 -12.48
N TYR A 330 -4.46 -28.63 -11.37
CA TYR A 330 -3.89 -29.09 -10.10
C TYR A 330 -4.94 -29.37 -9.02
N VAL A 331 -6.20 -28.99 -9.26
CA VAL A 331 -7.32 -29.21 -8.33
C VAL A 331 -7.71 -30.68 -8.27
N ARG A 332 -7.78 -31.35 -9.43
CA ARG A 332 -8.21 -32.76 -9.51
C ARG A 332 -6.98 -33.66 -9.58
N ARG A 333 -6.74 -34.47 -8.54
CA ARG A 333 -5.86 -35.65 -8.67
C ARG A 333 -6.64 -36.75 -9.39
N PRO A 334 -6.21 -37.24 -10.57
CA PRO A 334 -6.71 -38.52 -11.08
C PRO A 334 -6.44 -39.60 -10.02
N GLY A 335 -7.47 -40.31 -9.56
CA GLY A 335 -7.35 -41.46 -8.65
C GLY A 335 -7.76 -41.25 -7.17
N ALA A 336 -8.15 -40.05 -6.75
CA ALA A 336 -8.59 -39.80 -5.36
C ALA A 336 -10.13 -39.94 -5.17
N LEU A 337 -10.76 -40.90 -5.85
CA LEU A 337 -12.11 -41.33 -5.46
C LEU A 337 -11.94 -42.14 -4.17
N LYS A 338 -12.22 -41.53 -3.02
CA LYS A 338 -12.53 -42.31 -1.82
C LYS A 338 -13.76 -43.15 -2.17
N ARG A 339 -13.61 -44.48 -2.17
CA ARG A 339 -14.77 -45.39 -2.16
C ARG A 339 -15.64 -44.97 -0.98
N VAL A 340 -16.84 -44.48 -1.29
CA VAL A 340 -17.94 -44.36 -0.33
C VAL A 340 -18.38 -45.78 0.03
#